data_AF-W1XAL3-F1
#
_entry.id   AF-W1XAL3-F1
#
_cell.length_a   1.000
_cell.length_b   1.000
_cell.length_c   1.000
_cell.angle_alpha   90.00
_cell.angle_beta   90.00
_cell.angle_gamma   90.00
#
_symmetry.space_group_name_H-M   'P 1'
#
loop_
_entity.id
_entity.type
_entity.pdbx_description
1 polymer ?
#
loop_
_entity_poly.entity_id
_entity_poly.type
_entity_poly.pdbx_seq_one_letter_code
_entity_poly.pdbx_strand_id
1 'polypeptide(L)'
;NNPEFADVRSLEGLSPTNKPSVPILAIPTTAGTAAEVTINYVITDEEKRRKFVCVDPHDIPQVAFIDADMMDGMPPALKAATGVDALTHAIEGYITRGAWALTDALHIKAIEIIAGALRGSVAGDKDAGEEMALGQYVAGMGFSNVGLGLVHGMAHPLGA
;
A
#
# COMPACT_ATOMS: atom_id res chain seq x y z
N ASN A 1 14.10 -18.89 -6.67
CA ASN A 1 14.92 -17.76 -6.18
C ASN A 1 15.63 -17.12 -7.35
N ASN A 2 15.82 -15.80 -7.29
CA ASN A 2 16.50 -14.97 -8.29
C ASN A 2 17.78 -14.37 -7.66
N PRO A 3 18.84 -15.18 -7.42
CA PRO A 3 20.04 -14.75 -6.69
C PRO A 3 20.88 -13.69 -7.41
N GLU A 4 20.66 -13.48 -8.71
CA GLU A 4 21.32 -12.47 -9.53
C GLU A 4 21.03 -11.03 -9.08
N PHE A 5 19.96 -10.81 -8.30
CA PHE A 5 19.57 -9.52 -7.73
C PHE A 5 20.06 -9.31 -6.28
N ALA A 6 21.18 -9.91 -5.90
CA ALA A 6 21.71 -9.84 -4.54
C ALA A 6 22.07 -8.42 -4.07
N ASP A 7 22.29 -7.47 -4.99
CA ASP A 7 22.57 -6.07 -4.69
C ASP A 7 21.31 -5.25 -4.35
N VAL A 8 20.12 -5.83 -4.51
CA VAL A 8 18.78 -5.26 -4.27
C VAL A 8 18.41 -4.09 -5.21
N ARG A 9 19.34 -3.18 -5.48
CA ARG A 9 19.14 -1.99 -6.32
C ARG A 9 18.79 -2.33 -7.76
N SER A 10 19.30 -3.45 -8.29
CA SER A 10 18.98 -3.96 -9.62
C SER A 10 17.52 -4.40 -9.80
N LEU A 11 16.72 -4.45 -8.72
CA LEU A 11 15.27 -4.69 -8.77
C LEU A 11 14.45 -3.42 -9.07
N GLU A 12 15.08 -2.24 -9.11
CA GLU A 12 14.36 -0.99 -9.37
C GLU A 12 13.60 -1.03 -10.71
N GLY A 13 12.35 -0.55 -10.68
CA GLY A 13 11.45 -0.53 -11.82
C GLY A 13 10.83 -1.89 -12.08
N LEU A 14 10.63 -2.22 -13.35
CA LEU A 14 10.09 -3.52 -13.76
C LEU A 14 11.16 -4.59 -13.56
N SER A 15 11.13 -5.28 -12.43
CA SER A 15 12.13 -6.27 -12.05
C SER A 15 12.13 -7.44 -13.06
N PRO A 16 13.25 -7.75 -13.74
CA PRO A 16 13.31 -8.81 -14.73
C PRO A 16 13.55 -10.19 -14.09
N THR A 17 12.77 -10.55 -13.06
CA THR A 17 12.90 -11.82 -12.36
C THR A 17 12.32 -12.99 -13.17
N ASN A 18 12.90 -14.17 -13.04
CA ASN A 18 12.50 -15.37 -13.78
C ASN A 18 11.78 -16.40 -12.92
N LYS A 19 11.76 -16.22 -11.60
CA LYS A 19 11.15 -17.11 -10.62
C LYS A 19 10.20 -16.32 -9.72
N PRO A 20 9.03 -16.89 -9.35
CA PRO A 20 8.22 -16.37 -8.25
C PRO A 20 9.03 -16.16 -6.97
N SER A 21 8.59 -15.22 -6.15
CA SER A 21 9.07 -15.09 -4.77
C SER A 21 8.87 -16.40 -3.99
N VAL A 22 9.60 -16.53 -2.89
CA VAL A 22 9.25 -17.53 -1.89
C VAL A 22 7.82 -17.24 -1.42
N PRO A 23 6.93 -18.23 -1.23
CA PRO A 23 5.54 -17.96 -0.86
C PRO A 23 5.41 -17.02 0.35
N ILE A 24 4.65 -15.94 0.19
CA ILE A 24 4.40 -14.93 1.23
C ILE A 24 2.95 -15.06 1.72
N LEU A 25 2.78 -15.04 3.04
CA LEU A 25 1.51 -14.87 3.72
C LEU A 25 1.59 -13.53 4.47
N ALA A 26 0.81 -12.54 4.06
CA ALA A 26 0.89 -11.17 4.55
C ALA A 26 -0.18 -10.86 5.59
N ILE A 27 0.22 -10.28 6.72
CA ILE A 27 -0.66 -9.90 7.84
C ILE A 27 -0.39 -8.42 8.16
N PRO A 28 -1.13 -7.48 7.56
CA PRO A 28 -0.97 -6.05 7.85
C PRO A 28 -1.35 -5.73 9.31
N THR A 29 -0.53 -4.89 9.95
CA THR A 29 -0.78 -4.35 11.31
C THR A 29 -1.06 -2.85 11.30
N THR A 30 -1.18 -2.27 10.11
CA THR A 30 -1.57 -0.88 9.90
C THR A 30 -2.66 -0.80 8.85
N ALA A 31 -3.70 0.00 9.09
CA ALA A 31 -4.70 0.30 8.07
C ALA A 31 -4.20 1.43 7.15
N GLY A 32 -3.27 1.12 6.23
CA GLY A 32 -2.52 2.15 5.50
C GLY A 32 -2.02 1.75 4.12
N THR A 33 -0.91 1.01 4.08
CA THR A 33 -0.09 0.85 2.86
C THR A 33 -0.66 -0.12 1.84
N ALA A 34 -1.53 -1.05 2.26
CA ALA A 34 -2.04 -2.14 1.46
C ALA A 34 -0.96 -2.98 0.75
N ALA A 35 0.26 -3.02 1.29
CA ALA A 35 1.39 -3.71 0.68
C ALA A 35 1.11 -5.22 0.50
N GLU A 36 0.23 -5.78 1.31
CA GLU A 36 -0.24 -7.16 1.25
C GLU A 36 -1.01 -7.54 -0.03
N VAL A 37 -1.42 -6.56 -0.85
CA VAL A 37 -2.15 -6.78 -2.12
C VAL A 37 -1.45 -6.13 -3.32
N THR A 38 -0.27 -5.53 -3.13
CA THR A 38 0.45 -4.83 -4.19
C THR A 38 1.53 -5.70 -4.82
N ILE A 39 1.86 -5.43 -6.08
CA ILE A 39 3.04 -5.97 -6.79
C ILE A 39 4.28 -5.06 -6.65
N ASN A 40 4.32 -4.27 -5.58
CA ASN A 40 5.30 -3.20 -5.39
C ASN A 40 5.96 -3.33 -4.03
N TYR A 41 7.24 -3.00 -3.98
CA TYR A 41 7.96 -2.78 -2.73
C TYR A 41 8.95 -1.63 -2.90
N VAL A 42 9.15 -0.87 -1.82
CA VAL A 42 9.95 0.37 -1.84
C VAL A 42 11.09 0.24 -0.85
N ILE A 43 12.31 0.37 -1.35
CA ILE A 43 13.54 0.22 -0.55
C ILE A 43 14.30 1.54 -0.54
N THR A 44 14.96 1.83 0.58
CA THR A 44 15.87 2.98 0.72
C THR A 44 17.29 2.56 0.31
N ASP A 45 17.87 3.26 -0.67
CA ASP A 45 19.29 3.25 -0.95
C ASP A 45 19.97 4.31 -0.09
N GLU A 46 20.55 3.91 1.05
CA GLU A 46 21.17 4.83 2.00
C GLU A 46 22.40 5.56 1.41
N GLU A 47 23.13 4.91 0.50
CA GLU A 47 24.32 5.48 -0.15
C GLU A 47 23.92 6.62 -1.10
N LYS A 48 22.86 6.42 -1.88
CA LYS A 48 22.32 7.44 -2.80
C LYS A 48 21.25 8.33 -2.16
N ARG A 49 20.92 8.11 -0.89
CA ARG A 49 19.90 8.81 -0.10
C ARG A 49 18.59 8.99 -0.87
N ARG A 50 18.07 7.87 -1.39
CA ARG A 50 16.84 7.84 -2.19
C ARG A 50 16.03 6.60 -1.90
N LYS A 51 14.72 6.70 -2.10
CA LYS A 51 13.87 5.52 -2.28
C LYS A 51 13.84 5.10 -3.74
N PHE A 52 13.78 3.79 -3.97
CA PHE A 52 13.52 3.21 -5.28
C PHE A 52 12.35 2.23 -5.17
N VAL A 53 11.52 2.21 -6.19
CA VAL A 53 10.32 1.37 -6.26
C VAL A 53 10.67 0.18 -7.16
N CYS A 54 10.40 -1.02 -6.66
CA CYS A 54 10.47 -2.25 -7.42
C CYS A 54 9.04 -2.69 -7.75
N VAL A 55 8.83 -3.18 -8.96
CA VAL A 55 7.53 -3.61 -9.48
C VAL A 55 7.69 -5.00 -10.08
N ASP A 56 7.06 -6.00 -9.47
CA ASP A 56 7.23 -7.40 -9.88
C ASP A 56 5.97 -8.25 -9.61
N PRO A 57 5.29 -8.78 -10.64
CA PRO A 57 4.20 -9.73 -10.43
C PRO A 57 4.59 -10.98 -9.61
N HIS A 58 5.88 -11.33 -9.54
CA HIS A 58 6.37 -12.44 -8.74
C HIS A 58 6.41 -12.16 -7.23
N ASP A 59 6.23 -10.91 -6.77
CA ASP A 59 6.27 -10.55 -5.35
C ASP A 59 4.90 -10.63 -4.63
N ILE A 60 3.80 -10.76 -5.40
CA ILE A 60 2.44 -10.76 -4.85
C ILE A 60 2.28 -11.84 -3.75
N PRO A 61 1.80 -11.47 -2.54
CA PRO A 61 1.50 -12.45 -1.51
C PRO A 61 0.46 -13.48 -1.97
N GLN A 62 0.65 -14.72 -1.55
CA GLN A 62 -0.28 -15.82 -1.87
C GLN A 62 -1.58 -15.71 -1.08
N VAL A 63 -1.49 -15.18 0.14
CA VAL A 63 -2.63 -14.95 1.03
C VAL A 63 -2.39 -13.66 1.80
N ALA A 64 -3.41 -12.82 1.90
CA ALA A 64 -3.46 -11.67 2.80
C ALA A 64 -4.53 -11.93 3.89
N PHE A 65 -4.18 -11.65 5.15
CA PHE A 65 -5.08 -11.77 6.31
C PHE A 65 -5.38 -10.37 6.86
N ILE A 66 -6.51 -9.81 6.45
CA ILE A 66 -6.92 -8.46 6.83
C ILE A 66 -7.76 -8.57 8.10
N ASP A 67 -7.12 -8.36 9.25
CA ASP A 67 -7.73 -8.49 10.57
C ASP A 67 -7.50 -7.20 11.39
N ALA A 68 -8.59 -6.53 11.76
CA ALA A 68 -8.52 -5.26 12.49
C ALA A 68 -7.97 -5.43 13.92
N ASP A 69 -8.07 -6.60 14.53
CA ASP A 69 -7.48 -6.87 15.85
C ASP A 69 -5.94 -6.74 15.79
N MET A 70 -5.33 -7.04 14.64
CA MET A 70 -3.90 -6.86 14.39
C MET A 70 -3.51 -5.39 14.18
N MET A 71 -4.49 -4.51 13.97
CA MET A 71 -4.32 -3.08 13.68
C MET A 71 -4.64 -2.19 14.87
N ASP A 72 -5.43 -2.68 15.82
CA ASP A 72 -5.96 -1.88 16.93
C ASP A 72 -4.91 -1.35 17.90
N GLY A 73 -3.76 -2.03 17.98
CA GLY A 73 -2.63 -1.60 18.80
C GLY A 73 -1.94 -0.32 18.30
N MET A 74 -2.28 0.19 17.10
CA MET A 74 -1.74 1.45 16.60
C MET A 74 -2.11 2.63 17.54
N PRO A 75 -1.13 3.46 17.96
CA PRO A 75 -1.44 4.72 18.63
C PRO A 75 -2.34 5.63 17.76
N PRO A 76 -3.18 6.49 18.35
CA PRO A 76 -4.09 7.35 17.58
C PRO A 76 -3.41 8.20 16.50
N ALA A 77 -2.21 8.71 16.77
CA ALA A 77 -1.43 9.47 15.78
C ALA A 77 -1.00 8.60 14.59
N LEU A 78 -0.65 7.33 14.82
CA LEU A 78 -0.30 6.40 13.76
C LEU A 78 -1.54 6.01 12.95
N LYS A 79 -2.68 5.73 13.61
CA LYS A 79 -3.97 5.49 12.93
C LYS A 79 -4.35 6.64 12.00
N ALA A 80 -4.18 7.88 12.48
CA ALA A 80 -4.46 9.07 11.69
C ALA A 80 -3.53 9.18 10.47
N ALA A 81 -2.22 8.99 10.65
CA ALA A 81 -1.24 9.08 9.59
C ALA A 81 -1.46 8.01 8.51
N THR A 82 -1.58 6.74 8.90
CA THR A 82 -1.77 5.62 7.97
C THR A 82 -3.14 5.67 7.29
N GLY A 83 -4.18 6.12 7.98
CA GLY A 83 -5.49 6.29 7.36
C GLY A 83 -5.55 7.42 6.34
N VAL A 84 -4.84 8.53 6.56
CA VAL A 84 -4.71 9.60 5.55
C VAL A 84 -3.83 9.13 4.39
N ASP A 85 -2.83 8.29 4.64
CA ASP A 85 -2.03 7.64 3.60
C ASP A 85 -2.89 6.72 2.72
N ALA A 86 -3.72 5.85 3.32
CA ALA A 86 -4.71 5.04 2.61
C ALA A 86 -5.69 5.89 1.79
N LEU A 87 -6.14 7.02 2.33
CA LEU A 87 -6.99 7.95 1.59
C LEU A 87 -6.24 8.59 0.41
N THR A 88 -4.96 8.90 0.60
CA THR A 88 -4.08 9.44 -0.45
C THR A 88 -3.90 8.41 -1.56
N HIS A 89 -3.65 7.14 -1.24
CA HIS A 89 -3.61 6.05 -2.20
C HIS A 89 -4.88 5.99 -3.05
N ALA A 90 -6.04 6.05 -2.40
CA ALA A 90 -7.32 5.98 -3.10
C ALA A 90 -7.56 7.20 -4.00
N ILE A 91 -7.27 8.42 -3.51
CA ILE A 91 -7.45 9.65 -4.31
C ILE A 91 -6.47 9.70 -5.48
N GLU A 92 -5.18 9.45 -5.24
CA GLU A 92 -4.18 9.47 -6.32
C GLU A 92 -4.45 8.38 -7.34
N GLY A 93 -4.82 7.18 -6.90
CA GLY A 93 -5.22 6.08 -7.78
C GLY A 93 -6.47 6.41 -8.62
N TYR A 94 -7.44 7.13 -8.05
CA TYR A 94 -8.66 7.54 -8.77
C TYR A 94 -8.41 8.56 -9.88
N ILE A 95 -7.40 9.42 -9.71
CA ILE A 95 -7.10 10.51 -10.67
C ILE A 95 -5.81 10.30 -11.47
N THR A 96 -5.17 9.14 -11.30
CA THR A 96 -3.92 8.82 -12.01
C THR A 96 -4.15 8.65 -13.51
N ARG A 97 -3.08 8.76 -14.29
CA ARG A 97 -3.12 8.64 -15.76
C ARG A 97 -3.57 7.26 -16.24
N GLY A 98 -3.34 6.23 -15.44
CA GLY A 98 -3.72 4.84 -15.74
C GLY A 98 -5.14 4.46 -15.34
N ALA A 99 -5.90 5.38 -14.73
CA ALA A 99 -7.24 5.13 -14.21
C ALA A 99 -8.20 4.58 -15.29
N TRP A 100 -9.02 3.61 -14.91
CA TRP A 100 -10.06 3.02 -15.75
C TRP A 100 -11.21 2.48 -14.89
N ALA A 101 -12.32 2.10 -15.52
CA ALA A 101 -13.60 1.85 -14.85
C ALA A 101 -13.55 0.93 -13.61
N LEU A 102 -12.74 -0.15 -13.63
CA LEU A 102 -12.64 -1.04 -12.46
C LEU A 102 -11.88 -0.39 -11.30
N THR A 103 -10.73 0.24 -11.57
CA THR A 103 -9.96 0.90 -10.50
C THR A 103 -10.73 2.08 -9.95
N ASP A 104 -11.44 2.82 -10.80
CA ASP A 104 -12.28 3.93 -10.37
C ASP A 104 -13.36 3.47 -9.38
N ALA A 105 -14.02 2.34 -9.67
CA ALA A 105 -15.02 1.74 -8.78
C ALA A 105 -14.43 1.30 -7.43
N LEU A 106 -13.21 0.74 -7.42
CA LEU A 106 -12.50 0.37 -6.20
C LEU A 106 -12.12 1.61 -5.40
N HIS A 107 -11.47 2.58 -6.04
CA HIS A 107 -10.94 3.77 -5.36
C HIS A 107 -12.04 4.67 -4.82
N ILE A 108 -13.15 4.87 -5.55
CA ILE A 108 -14.25 5.70 -5.04
C ILE A 108 -14.92 5.05 -3.82
N LYS A 109 -15.02 3.71 -3.81
CA LYS A 109 -15.53 2.97 -2.65
C LYS A 109 -14.55 3.04 -1.48
N ALA A 110 -13.24 2.92 -1.72
CA ALA A 110 -12.23 3.10 -0.69
C ALA A 110 -12.28 4.50 -0.07
N ILE A 111 -12.41 5.56 -0.88
CA ILE A 111 -12.58 6.94 -0.41
C ILE A 111 -13.80 7.07 0.51
N GLU A 112 -14.95 6.53 0.10
CA GLU A 112 -16.19 6.56 0.89
C GLU A 112 -16.01 5.88 2.26
N ILE A 113 -15.46 4.66 2.27
CA ILE A 113 -15.22 3.89 3.50
C ILE A 113 -14.25 4.64 4.42
N ILE A 114 -13.08 5.04 3.91
CA ILE A 114 -12.03 5.68 4.72
C ILE A 114 -12.50 7.02 5.28
N ALA A 115 -13.19 7.84 4.46
CA ALA A 115 -13.69 9.14 4.91
C ALA A 115 -14.73 9.02 6.02
N GLY A 116 -15.55 7.97 6.01
CA GLY A 116 -16.53 7.65 7.04
C GLY A 116 -15.90 7.09 8.32
N ALA A 117 -14.93 6.17 8.19
CA ALA A 117 -14.41 5.38 9.29
C ALA A 117 -13.25 6.04 10.05
N LEU A 118 -12.37 6.78 9.37
CA LEU A 118 -11.06 7.18 9.93
C LEU A 118 -11.15 7.88 11.29
N ARG A 119 -12.10 8.81 11.45
CA ARG A 119 -12.27 9.55 12.72
C ARG A 119 -12.68 8.63 13.87
N GLY A 120 -13.58 7.67 13.60
CA GLY A 120 -13.99 6.65 14.56
C GLY A 120 -12.83 5.74 14.94
N SER A 121 -12.09 5.26 13.94
CA SER A 121 -10.92 4.38 14.16
C SER A 121 -9.85 5.06 15.03
N VAL A 122 -9.55 6.34 14.78
CA VAL A 122 -8.62 7.14 15.61
C VAL A 122 -9.14 7.32 17.04
N ALA A 123 -10.45 7.45 17.22
CA ALA A 123 -11.08 7.51 18.53
C ALA A 123 -11.17 6.15 19.26
N GLY A 124 -10.80 5.05 18.58
CA GLY A 124 -10.81 3.70 19.13
C GLY A 124 -12.12 2.94 18.95
N ASP A 125 -13.00 3.41 18.05
CA ASP A 125 -14.19 2.66 17.66
C ASP A 125 -13.80 1.41 16.86
N LYS A 126 -14.33 0.25 17.28
CA LYS A 126 -13.94 -1.07 16.76
C LYS A 126 -14.46 -1.30 15.34
N ASP A 127 -15.72 -0.98 15.10
CA ASP A 127 -16.35 -1.15 13.79
C ASP A 127 -15.69 -0.25 12.75
N ALA A 128 -15.38 1.00 13.12
CA ALA A 128 -14.60 1.91 12.29
C ALA A 128 -13.15 1.42 12.05
N GLY A 129 -12.57 0.69 13.00
CA GLY A 129 -11.29 0.00 12.81
C GLY A 129 -11.36 -1.07 11.71
N GLU A 130 -12.41 -1.88 11.71
CA GLU A 130 -12.68 -2.89 10.70
C GLU A 130 -12.98 -2.28 9.32
N GLU A 131 -13.77 -1.22 9.27
CA GLU A 131 -14.02 -0.46 8.03
C GLU A 131 -12.72 0.13 7.46
N MET A 132 -11.83 0.68 8.30
CA MET A 132 -10.52 1.16 7.86
C MET A 132 -9.63 0.05 7.30
N ALA A 133 -9.64 -1.13 7.93
CA ALA A 133 -8.89 -2.30 7.47
C ALA A 133 -9.33 -2.75 6.06
N LEU A 134 -10.63 -2.71 5.78
CA LEU A 134 -11.19 -2.96 4.44
C LEU A 134 -10.84 -1.82 3.46
N GLY A 135 -11.07 -0.58 3.86
CA GLY A 135 -10.92 0.59 2.99
C GLY A 135 -9.51 0.73 2.41
N GLN A 136 -8.49 0.55 3.25
CA GLN A 136 -7.09 0.60 2.80
C GLN A 136 -6.75 -0.53 1.82
N TYR A 137 -7.25 -1.76 2.06
CA TYR A 137 -7.00 -2.90 1.20
C TYR A 137 -7.62 -2.70 -0.19
N VAL A 138 -8.87 -2.20 -0.22
CA VAL A 138 -9.57 -1.86 -1.47
C VAL A 138 -8.83 -0.76 -2.24
N ALA A 139 -8.24 0.22 -1.56
CA ALA A 139 -7.37 1.20 -2.21
C ALA A 139 -6.17 0.52 -2.90
N GLY A 140 -5.52 -0.42 -2.20
CA GLY A 140 -4.44 -1.28 -2.70
C GLY A 140 -4.76 -2.03 -3.98
N MET A 141 -5.93 -2.67 -4.01
CA MET A 141 -6.43 -3.38 -5.20
C MET A 141 -6.45 -2.48 -6.44
N GLY A 142 -6.76 -1.20 -6.28
CA GLY A 142 -6.73 -0.24 -7.37
C GLY A 142 -5.31 0.27 -7.67
N PHE A 143 -4.64 0.91 -6.71
CA PHE A 143 -3.44 1.72 -7.02
C PHE A 143 -2.27 0.86 -7.48
N SER A 144 -2.19 -0.41 -7.06
CA SER A 144 -1.15 -1.32 -7.53
C SER A 144 -1.18 -1.52 -9.05
N ASN A 145 -2.34 -1.31 -9.69
CA ASN A 145 -2.56 -1.60 -11.10
C ASN A 145 -2.52 -0.36 -12.00
N VAL A 146 -2.65 0.83 -11.43
CA VAL A 146 -2.74 2.09 -12.21
C VAL A 146 -1.74 3.17 -11.77
N GLY A 147 -1.01 2.90 -10.68
CA GLY A 147 -0.05 3.82 -10.10
C GLY A 147 -0.69 4.87 -9.19
N LEU A 148 0.15 5.83 -8.81
CA LEU A 148 -0.16 6.93 -7.90
C LEU A 148 0.18 8.27 -8.58
N GLY A 149 0.45 9.32 -7.80
CA GLY A 149 0.71 10.65 -8.31
C GLY A 149 1.85 11.38 -7.61
N LEU A 150 1.73 12.71 -7.62
CA LEU A 150 2.78 13.61 -7.15
C LEU A 150 2.91 13.65 -5.63
N VAL A 151 1.85 13.32 -4.86
CA VAL A 151 1.94 13.29 -3.39
C VAL A 151 2.96 12.25 -2.96
N HIS A 152 2.85 11.02 -3.45
CA HIS A 152 3.85 9.98 -3.21
C HIS A 152 5.21 10.34 -3.79
N GLY A 153 5.26 10.88 -5.00
CA GLY A 153 6.51 11.33 -5.63
C GLY A 153 7.27 12.37 -4.80
N MET A 154 6.56 13.27 -4.11
CA MET A 154 7.13 14.29 -3.23
C MET A 154 7.43 13.76 -1.82
N ALA A 155 6.67 12.78 -1.33
CA ALA A 155 6.89 12.17 -0.01
C ALA A 155 8.10 11.24 0.02
N HIS A 156 8.38 10.52 -1.08
CA HIS A 156 9.49 9.56 -1.15
C HIS A 156 10.86 10.16 -0.79
N PRO A 157 11.28 11.33 -1.33
CA PRO A 157 12.55 11.95 -0.95
C PRO A 157 12.61 12.44 0.50
N LEU A 158 11.47 12.75 1.13
CA LEU A 158 11.43 13.22 2.52
C LEU A 158 11.72 12.08 3.51
N GLY A 159 11.35 10.85 3.16
CA GLY A 159 11.58 9.65 3.98
C GLY A 159 12.82 8.84 3.60
N ALA A 160 13.70 9.38 2.74
CA ALA A 160 14.87 8.70 2.19
C ALA A 160 16.19 9.02 2.93
#